data_AF-A0A6N7VXE7-F1
#
_entry.id   AF-A0A6N7VXE7-F1
#
_cell.length_a   1.000
_cell.length_b   1.000
_cell.length_c   1.000
_cell.angle_alpha   90.00
_cell.angle_beta   90.00
_cell.angle_gamma   90.00
#
_symmetry.space_group_name_H-M   'P 1'
#
loop_
_entity.id
_entity.type
_entity.pdbx_description
1 polymer ?
#
loop_
_entity_poly.entity_id
_entity_poly.type
_entity_poly.pdbx_seq_one_letter_code
_entity_poly.pdbx_strand_id
1 'polypeptide(L)'
;MNEKVMIQVHENIKKYRKLNNMTQEKLAAALEMDPQYYAQLERGERNFSLEKIVKICSVLHVNVEDIVDITPVENSGNESPARKLERLLPLMDTLSEKQMLVLEKFIKEILPYLK
;
A
#
# COMPACT_ATOMS: atom_id res chain seq x y z
N MET A 1 5.21 8.88 -3.18
CA MET A 1 4.65 8.02 -4.24
C MET A 1 4.44 8.86 -5.49
N ASN A 2 4.66 8.29 -6.68
CA ASN A 2 4.34 8.93 -7.96
C ASN A 2 2.82 9.17 -8.06
N GLU A 3 2.39 10.27 -8.68
CA GLU A 3 0.99 10.65 -8.88
C GLU A 3 0.12 9.51 -9.44
N LYS A 4 0.66 8.77 -10.42
CA LYS A 4 -0.03 7.60 -11.00
C LYS A 4 -0.35 6.52 -9.96
N VAL A 5 0.57 6.28 -9.03
CA VAL A 5 0.39 5.26 -7.97
C VAL A 5 -0.65 5.74 -6.96
N MET A 6 -0.70 7.04 -6.64
CA MET A 6 -1.70 7.59 -5.73
C MET A 6 -3.12 7.46 -6.30
N ILE A 7 -3.30 7.75 -7.58
CA ILE A 7 -4.59 7.58 -8.27
C ILE A 7 -5.03 6.11 -8.19
N GLN A 8 -4.13 5.18 -8.50
CA GLN A 8 -4.41 3.75 -8.45
C GLN A 8 -4.85 3.27 -7.05
N VAL A 9 -4.19 3.76 -5.99
CA VAL A 9 -4.56 3.42 -4.61
C VAL A 9 -5.99 3.86 -4.29
N HIS A 10 -6.38 5.08 -4.67
CA HIS A 10 -7.73 5.58 -4.42
C HIS A 10 -8.80 4.75 -5.15
N GLU A 11 -8.52 4.39 -6.40
CA GLU A 11 -9.41 3.55 -7.22
C GLU A 11 -9.54 2.12 -6.66
N ASN A 12 -8.43 1.52 -6.23
CA ASN A 12 -8.44 0.17 -5.66
C ASN A 12 -9.20 0.12 -4.34
N ILE A 13 -8.99 1.08 -3.44
CA ILE A 13 -9.76 1.17 -2.18
C ILE A 13 -11.26 1.27 -2.49
N LYS A 14 -11.65 2.14 -3.43
CA LYS A 14 -13.05 2.30 -3.85
C LYS A 14 -13.62 1.01 -4.45
N LYS A 15 -12.84 0.30 -5.27
CA LYS A 15 -13.22 -0.99 -5.87
C LYS A 15 -13.49 -2.03 -4.79
N TYR A 16 -12.55 -2.26 -3.87
CA TYR A 16 -12.69 -3.28 -2.83
C TYR A 16 -13.76 -2.93 -1.78
N ARG A 17 -13.96 -1.63 -1.48
CA ARG A 17 -15.10 -1.19 -0.66
C ARG A 17 -16.43 -1.60 -1.29
N LYS A 18 -16.58 -1.38 -2.59
CA LYS A 18 -17.81 -1.76 -3.33
C LYS A 18 -17.98 -3.28 -3.40
N LEU A 19 -16.91 -4.04 -3.60
CA LEU A 19 -16.96 -5.51 -3.59
C LEU A 19 -17.40 -6.06 -2.22
N ASN A 20 -17.03 -5.39 -1.14
CA ASN A 20 -17.49 -5.67 0.21
C ASN A 20 -18.90 -5.11 0.53
N ASN A 21 -19.62 -4.57 -0.45
CA ASN A 21 -20.96 -3.96 -0.29
C ASN A 21 -21.03 -2.86 0.79
N MET A 22 -19.92 -2.13 0.99
CA MET A 22 -19.84 -1.05 1.97
C MET A 22 -20.12 0.30 1.30
N THR A 23 -20.90 1.16 1.97
CA THR A 23 -20.96 2.58 1.63
C THR A 23 -19.71 3.29 2.15
N GLN A 24 -19.49 4.56 1.75
CA GLN A 24 -18.38 5.35 2.28
C GLN A 24 -18.51 5.51 3.80
N GLU A 25 -19.73 5.71 4.30
CA GLU A 25 -20.05 5.85 5.72
C GLU A 25 -19.78 4.53 6.48
N LYS A 26 -20.14 3.38 5.91
CA LYS A 26 -19.88 2.07 6.53
C LYS A 26 -18.39 1.80 6.67
N LEU A 27 -17.61 2.07 5.63
CA LEU A 27 -16.17 1.86 5.71
C LEU A 27 -15.50 2.90 6.63
N ALA A 28 -15.92 4.16 6.57
CA ALA A 28 -15.44 5.19 7.51
C ALA A 28 -15.69 4.78 8.96
N ALA A 29 -16.89 4.28 9.29
CA ALA A 29 -17.22 3.78 10.62
C ALA A 29 -16.34 2.59 11.04
N ALA A 30 -16.12 1.61 10.15
CA ALA A 30 -15.24 0.47 10.42
C ALA A 30 -13.76 0.87 10.60
N LEU A 31 -13.35 2.00 10.01
CA LEU A 31 -12.03 2.59 10.18
C LEU A 31 -11.94 3.56 11.36
N GLU A 32 -13.04 3.78 12.10
CA GLU A 32 -13.17 4.80 13.15
C GLU A 32 -12.76 6.19 12.64
N MET A 33 -13.24 6.53 11.45
CA MET A 33 -12.90 7.74 10.72
C MET A 33 -14.15 8.58 10.47
N ASP A 34 -13.98 9.90 10.46
CA ASP A 34 -15.02 10.81 9.99
C ASP A 34 -15.43 10.49 8.53
N PRO A 35 -16.73 10.33 8.21
CA PRO A 35 -17.19 9.99 6.87
C PRO A 35 -16.81 11.02 5.80
N GLN A 36 -16.82 12.31 6.15
CA GLN A 36 -16.45 13.38 5.21
C GLN A 36 -14.96 13.31 4.90
N TYR A 37 -14.12 13.09 5.91
CA TYR A 37 -12.69 12.90 5.73
C TYR A 37 -12.37 11.65 4.88
N TYR A 38 -13.04 10.52 5.13
CA TYR A 38 -12.90 9.34 4.28
C TYR A 38 -13.31 9.62 2.83
N ALA A 39 -14.41 10.35 2.62
CA ALA A 39 -14.87 10.69 1.28
C ALA A 39 -13.87 11.59 0.52
N GLN A 40 -13.19 12.52 1.21
CA GLN A 40 -12.09 13.31 0.62
C GLN A 40 -10.90 12.44 0.21
N LEU A 41 -10.54 11.45 1.04
CA LEU A 41 -9.47 10.50 0.73
C LEU A 41 -9.82 9.64 -0.50
N GLU A 42 -11.02 9.06 -0.56
CA GLU A 42 -11.42 8.21 -1.68
C GLU A 42 -11.55 9.00 -3.01
N ARG A 43 -11.93 10.28 -2.96
CA ARG A 43 -11.95 11.15 -4.16
C ARG A 43 -10.56 11.62 -4.59
N GLY A 44 -9.52 11.36 -3.80
CA GLY A 44 -8.16 11.79 -4.07
C GLY A 44 -7.88 13.27 -3.78
N GLU A 45 -8.78 13.96 -3.09
CA GLU A 45 -8.53 15.31 -2.56
C GLU A 45 -7.48 15.29 -1.45
N ARG A 46 -7.32 14.13 -0.80
CA ARG A 46 -6.28 13.85 0.19
C ARG A 46 -5.69 12.46 -0.05
N ASN A 47 -4.45 12.28 0.39
CA ASN A 47 -3.72 11.02 0.27
C ASN A 47 -3.87 10.18 1.53
N PHE A 48 -4.02 8.86 1.36
CA PHE A 48 -3.92 7.92 2.48
C PHE A 48 -2.48 7.82 2.99
N SER A 49 -2.32 7.76 4.32
CA SER A 49 -1.05 7.32 4.91
C SER A 49 -0.94 5.80 4.79
N LEU A 50 0.29 5.28 4.84
CA LEU A 50 0.53 3.84 4.82
C LEU A 50 -0.24 3.11 5.94
N GLU A 51 -0.23 3.66 7.15
CA GLU A 51 -1.01 3.15 8.29
C GLU A 51 -2.51 3.02 7.97
N LYS A 52 -3.10 4.01 7.28
CA LYS A 52 -4.51 3.95 6.87
C LYS A 52 -4.75 2.89 5.80
N ILE A 53 -3.83 2.77 4.83
CA ILE A 53 -3.90 1.72 3.80
C ILE A 53 -3.90 0.34 4.47
N VAL A 54 -3.01 0.13 5.44
CA VAL A 54 -2.95 -1.12 6.21
C VAL A 54 -4.25 -1.38 6.97
N LYS A 55 -4.81 -0.39 7.67
CA LYS A 55 -6.11 -0.55 8.37
C LYS A 55 -7.24 -0.89 7.39
N ILE A 56 -7.24 -0.27 6.21
CA ILE A 56 -8.22 -0.54 5.14
C ILE A 56 -8.08 -1.96 4.61
N CYS A 57 -6.86 -2.44 4.39
CA CYS A 57 -6.60 -3.81 3.95
C CYS A 57 -7.20 -4.83 4.94
N SER A 58 -6.98 -4.62 6.24
CA SER A 58 -7.57 -5.46 7.30
C SER A 58 -9.10 -5.45 7.30
N VAL A 59 -9.74 -4.29 7.12
CA VAL A 59 -11.21 -4.16 7.11
C VAL A 59 -11.84 -4.74 5.84
N LEU A 60 -11.18 -4.59 4.69
CA LEU A 60 -11.67 -5.06 3.40
C LEU A 60 -11.27 -6.50 3.07
N HIS A 61 -10.47 -7.13 3.94
CA HIS A 61 -9.94 -8.48 3.77
C HIS A 61 -9.15 -8.64 2.46
N VAL A 62 -8.24 -7.71 2.21
CA VAL A 62 -7.37 -7.69 1.03
C VAL A 62 -5.92 -7.49 1.44
N ASN A 63 -4.99 -7.82 0.56
CA ASN A 63 -3.56 -7.61 0.79
C ASN A 63 -3.15 -6.21 0.36
N VAL A 64 -2.02 -5.71 0.86
CA VAL A 64 -1.52 -4.37 0.47
C VAL A 64 -1.23 -4.30 -1.02
N GLU A 65 -0.81 -5.41 -1.64
CA GLU A 65 -0.58 -5.54 -3.09
C GLU A 65 -1.84 -5.40 -3.94
N ASP A 66 -3.02 -5.68 -3.39
CA ASP A 66 -4.31 -5.43 -4.05
C ASP A 66 -4.60 -3.92 -4.16
N ILE A 67 -4.08 -3.13 -3.22
CA ILE A 67 -4.31 -1.69 -3.13
C ILE A 67 -3.19 -0.90 -3.81
N VAL A 68 -1.95 -1.25 -3.52
CA VAL A 68 -0.74 -0.58 -3.97
C VAL A 68 -0.08 -1.44 -5.03
N ASP A 69 -0.37 -1.16 -6.29
CA ASP A 69 0.35 -1.79 -7.40
C ASP A 69 1.73 -1.13 -7.56
N ILE A 70 2.72 -1.78 -6.96
CA ILE A 70 4.15 -1.49 -7.11
C ILE A 70 4.84 -2.50 -8.02
N THR A 71 4.09 -3.32 -8.77
CA THR A 71 4.71 -4.23 -9.72
C THR A 71 5.41 -3.40 -10.80
N PRO A 72 6.74 -3.57 -10.99
CA PRO A 72 7.39 -3.02 -12.17
C PRO A 72 6.71 -3.66 -13.38
N VAL A 73 6.43 -2.87 -14.42
CA VAL A 73 5.78 -3.28 -15.69
C VAL A 73 6.64 -4.30 -16.49
N GLU A 74 7.65 -4.91 -15.87
CA GLU A 74 8.58 -5.84 -16.51
C GLU A 74 8.36 -7.27 -16.05
N ASN A 75 7.64 -8.03 -16.89
CA ASN A 75 7.81 -9.45 -17.20
C ASN A 75 8.70 -10.25 -16.22
N SER A 76 8.20 -10.56 -15.02
CA SER A 76 8.95 -11.37 -14.04
C SER A 76 8.14 -12.58 -13.58
N GLY A 77 7.59 -13.32 -14.54
CA GLY A 77 6.87 -14.56 -14.28
C GLY A 77 7.74 -15.75 -13.86
N ASN A 78 9.08 -15.64 -13.82
CA ASN A 78 9.99 -16.77 -13.54
C ASN A 78 11.37 -16.34 -12.99
N GLU A 79 11.45 -15.27 -12.19
CA GLU A 79 12.72 -14.85 -11.60
C GLU A 79 12.91 -15.42 -10.18
N SER A 80 14.05 -16.07 -9.93
CA SER A 80 14.37 -16.62 -8.61
C SER A 80 14.51 -15.48 -7.56
N PRO A 81 14.16 -15.74 -6.28
CA PRO A 81 14.35 -14.75 -5.21
C PRO A 81 15.77 -14.17 -5.14
N ALA A 82 16.79 -14.98 -5.47
CA ALA A 82 18.19 -14.55 -5.50
C ALA A 82 18.43 -13.42 -6.52
N ARG A 83 17.89 -13.54 -7.75
CA ARG A 83 18.02 -12.48 -8.76
C ARG A 83 17.27 -11.20 -8.38
N LYS A 84 16.12 -11.34 -7.70
CA LYS A 84 15.41 -10.18 -7.16
C LYS A 84 16.26 -9.44 -6.12
N LEU A 85 16.96 -10.18 -5.27
CA LEU A 85 17.85 -9.62 -4.25
C LEU A 85 19.09 -8.95 -4.87
N GLU A 86 19.69 -9.54 -5.91
CA GLU A 86 20.83 -8.97 -6.64
C GLU A 86 20.53 -7.56 -7.17
N ARG A 87 19.29 -7.27 -7.59
CA ARG A 87 18.89 -5.92 -8.02
C ARG A 87 18.77 -4.91 -6.86
N LEU A 88 18.57 -5.38 -5.63
CA LEU A 88 18.44 -4.52 -4.45
C LEU A 88 19.79 -4.13 -3.86
N LEU A 89 20.80 -4.99 -3.95
CA LEU A 89 22.13 -4.75 -3.36
C LEU A 89 22.75 -3.39 -3.78
N PRO A 90 22.78 -3.01 -5.07
CA PRO A 90 23.34 -1.72 -5.47
C PRO A 90 22.57 -0.53 -4.90
N LEU A 91 21.25 -0.66 -4.70
CA LEU A 91 20.43 0.40 -4.09
C LEU A 91 20.77 0.53 -2.60
N MET A 92 20.96 -0.60 -1.93
CA MET A 92 21.33 -0.65 -0.52
C MET A 92 22.71 -0.04 -0.26
N ASP A 93 23.67 -0.23 -1.18
CA ASP A 93 25.01 0.35 -1.11
C ASP A 93 25.01 1.89 -1.20
N THR A 94 23.94 2.51 -1.73
CA THR A 94 23.81 3.97 -1.76
C THR A 94 23.32 4.57 -0.44
N LEU A 95 22.89 3.75 0.52
CA LEU A 95 22.27 4.21 1.76
C LEU A 95 23.31 4.40 2.86
N SER A 96 23.18 5.49 3.61
CA SER A 96 23.90 5.65 4.88
C SER A 96 23.42 4.64 5.94
N GLU A 97 24.24 4.39 6.96
CA GLU A 97 23.91 3.50 8.08
C GLU A 97 22.55 3.85 8.72
N LYS A 98 22.29 5.15 8.93
CA LYS A 98 21.01 5.62 9.48
C LYS A 98 19.83 5.30 8.55
N GLN A 99 20.00 5.47 7.24
CA GLN A 99 18.95 5.15 6.26
C GLN A 99 18.71 3.63 6.17
N MET A 100 19.77 2.82 6.31
CA MET A 100 19.65 1.36 6.35
C MET A 100 18.82 0.88 7.55
N LEU A 101 19.07 1.44 8.74
CA LEU A 101 18.29 1.12 9.94
C LEU A 101 16.81 1.51 9.81
N VAL A 102 16.55 2.65 9.18
CA VAL A 102 15.17 3.09 8.88
C VAL A 102 14.49 2.13 7.91
N LEU A 103 15.19 1.71 6.84
CA LEU A 103 14.67 0.74 5.88
C LEU A 103 14.37 -0.62 6.55
N GLU A 104 15.28 -1.12 7.38
CA GLU A 104 15.08 -2.37 8.12
C GLU A 104 13.83 -2.30 9.00
N LYS A 105 13.63 -1.18 9.70
CA LYS A 105 12.42 -0.94 10.49
C LYS A 105 11.16 -0.98 9.62
N PHE A 106 11.14 -0.28 8.50
CA PHE A 106 10.00 -0.28 7.58
C PHE A 106 9.67 -1.68 7.04
N ILE A 107 10.69 -2.43 6.61
CA ILE A 107 10.48 -3.80 6.12
C ILE A 107 9.85 -4.67 7.21
N LYS A 108 10.36 -4.61 8.44
CA LYS A 108 9.81 -5.37 9.58
C LYS A 108 8.36 -4.99 9.91
N GLU A 109 8.01 -3.72 9.80
CA GLU A 109 6.64 -3.24 10.06
C GLU A 109 5.65 -3.67 8.97
N ILE A 110 6.08 -3.73 7.71
CA ILE A 110 5.22 -4.09 6.57
C ILE A 110 5.09 -5.61 6.41
N LEU A 111 6.12 -6.38 6.77
CA LEU A 111 6.17 -7.84 6.55
C LEU A 111 4.92 -8.62 7.01
N PRO A 112 4.27 -8.31 8.16
CA PRO A 112 3.07 -9.00 8.61
C PRO A 112 1.85 -8.83 7.69
N TYR A 113 1.85 -7.84 6.79
CA TYR A 113 0.73 -7.49 5.91
C TYR A 113 0.93 -7.95 4.45
N LEU A 114 2.01 -8.69 4.17
CA LEU A 114 2.35 -9.21 2.83
C LEU A 114 1.97 -10.70 2.65
N LYS A 115 1.06 -11.25 3.47
CA LYS A 115 0.61 -12.65 3.43
C LYS A 115 -0.90 -12.74 3.36
#